data_AF-A0A523SNF2-F1
#
_entry.id   AF-A0A523SNF2-F1
#
_cell.length_a   1.000
_cell.length_b   1.000
_cell.length_c   1.000
_cell.angle_alpha   90.00
_cell.angle_beta   90.00
_cell.angle_gamma   90.00
#
_symmetry.space_group_name_H-M   'P 1'
#
loop_
_entity.id
_entity.type
_entity.pdbx_description
1 polymer ?
#
loop_
_entity_poly.entity_id
_entity_poly.type
_entity_poly.pdbx_seq_one_letter_code
_entity_poly.pdbx_strand_id
1 'polypeptide(L)'
;MLGNILIFLNIFPEKGGFTVLIVLGKKESEKALSIRDELSSKIHKLLGNTEQLHDGRWLWIRLLTTSDTDDVKKLLQIKRKPKKT
;
A
#
# COMPACT_ATOMS: atom_id res chain seq x y z
N MET A 1 -18.71 8.27 -13.92
CA MET A 1 -17.75 9.13 -13.20
C MET A 1 -16.42 8.41 -13.06
N LEU A 2 -15.38 8.88 -13.75
CA LEU A 2 -14.04 8.31 -13.68
C LEU A 2 -13.39 8.77 -12.36
N GLY A 3 -13.69 8.08 -11.27
CA GLY A 3 -13.00 8.29 -10.00
C GLY A 3 -11.52 7.94 -10.19
N ASN A 4 -10.65 8.94 -10.01
CA ASN A 4 -9.21 8.75 -10.06
C ASN A 4 -8.81 7.65 -9.08
N ILE A 5 -8.08 6.65 -9.59
CA ILE A 5 -7.42 5.63 -8.78
C ILE A 5 -6.33 6.34 -7.97
N LEU A 6 -6.52 6.47 -6.67
CA LEU A 6 -5.60 7.17 -5.77
C LEU A 6 -4.85 6.16 -4.91
N ILE A 7 -3.53 6.15 -5.08
CA ILE A 7 -2.61 5.68 -4.04
C ILE A 7 -1.93 6.94 -3.50
N PHE A 8 -2.06 7.17 -2.21
CA PHE A 8 -1.41 8.28 -1.51
C PHE A 8 -0.32 7.73 -0.59
N LEU A 9 0.83 8.38 -0.59
CA LEU A 9 2.04 7.96 0.12
C LEU A 9 2.56 9.13 0.94
N ASN A 10 2.71 8.93 2.25
CA ASN A 10 3.49 9.81 3.12
C ASN A 10 4.64 9.01 3.75
N ILE A 11 5.77 9.68 3.98
CA ILE A 11 6.95 9.09 4.61
C ILE A 11 7.33 9.97 5.80
N PHE A 12 7.52 9.34 6.96
CA PHE A 12 7.86 9.99 8.21
C PHE A 12 9.24 9.48 8.68
N PRO A 13 10.19 10.37 9.01
CA PRO A 13 11.44 9.95 9.63
C PRO A 13 11.17 9.46 11.06
N GLU A 14 11.82 8.37 11.45
CA GLU A 14 11.74 7.81 12.80
C GLU A 14 13.11 7.30 13.26
N LYS A 15 13.31 7.09 14.56
CA LYS A 15 14.59 6.60 15.08
C LYS A 15 14.93 5.24 14.46
N GLY A 16 16.06 5.15 13.75
CA GLY A 16 16.52 3.89 13.13
C GLY A 16 15.70 3.40 11.94
N GLY A 17 14.89 4.26 11.29
CA GLY A 17 14.15 3.88 10.09
C GLY A 17 13.16 4.94 9.61
N PHE A 18 12.22 4.52 8.78
CA PHE A 18 11.12 5.37 8.29
C PHE A 18 9.80 4.66 8.50
N THR A 19 8.73 5.43 8.67
CA THR A 19 7.37 4.89 8.58
C THR A 19 6.70 5.47 7.35
N VAL A 20 6.03 4.59 6.61
CA VAL A 20 5.27 4.92 5.43
C VAL A 20 3.80 4.74 5.73
N LEU A 21 3.00 5.75 5.41
CA LEU A 21 1.55 5.61 5.30
C LEU A 21 1.20 5.43 3.82
N ILE A 22 0.61 4.28 3.48
CA ILE A 22 0.00 4.05 2.17
C ILE A 22 -1.51 4.05 2.36
N VAL A 23 -2.22 4.92 1.64
CA VAL A 23 -3.68 4.87 1.54
C VAL A 23 -4.05 4.26 0.19
N LEU A 24 -4.69 3.09 0.24
CA LEU A 24 -5.19 2.39 -0.94
C LEU A 24 -6.68 2.70 -1.13
N GLY A 25 -7.05 3.27 -2.27
CA GLY A 25 -8.45 3.35 -2.69
C GLY A 25 -9.09 1.95 -2.79
N LYS A 26 -10.43 1.90 -2.87
CA LYS A 26 -11.19 0.64 -2.87
C LYS A 26 -10.66 -0.39 -3.90
N LYS A 27 -10.45 0.04 -5.15
CA LYS A 27 -9.98 -0.84 -6.24
C LYS A 27 -8.54 -1.30 -6.03
N GLU A 28 -7.72 -0.47 -5.41
CA GLU A 28 -6.31 -0.74 -5.15
C GLU A 28 -6.17 -1.69 -3.97
N SER A 29 -7.03 -1.52 -2.95
CA SER A 29 -7.14 -2.46 -1.83
C SER A 29 -7.57 -3.85 -2.30
N GLU A 30 -8.57 -3.95 -3.19
CA GLU A 30 -8.99 -5.23 -3.77
C GLU A 30 -7.82 -5.93 -4.49
N LYS A 31 -7.05 -5.20 -5.29
CA LYS A 31 -5.85 -5.72 -5.96
C LYS A 31 -4.71 -6.07 -5.00
N ALA A 32 -4.52 -5.29 -3.94
CA ALA A 32 -3.52 -5.58 -2.93
C ALA A 32 -3.85 -6.88 -2.20
N LEU A 33 -5.12 -7.12 -1.90
CA LEU A 33 -5.59 -8.38 -1.32
C LEU A 33 -5.40 -9.56 -2.28
N SER A 34 -5.56 -9.38 -3.60
CA SER A 34 -5.36 -10.47 -4.57
C SER A 34 -3.89 -10.88 -4.74
N ILE A 35 -2.93 -9.99 -4.44
CA ILE A 35 -1.49 -10.31 -4.49
C ILE A 35 -0.88 -10.57 -3.11
N ARG A 36 -1.69 -10.63 -2.04
CA ARG A 36 -1.18 -10.62 -0.65
C ARG A 36 -0.26 -11.80 -0.33
N ASP A 37 -0.42 -12.92 -1.04
CA ASP A 37 0.39 -14.13 -0.86
C ASP A 37 1.79 -13.99 -1.49
N GLU A 38 1.99 -12.99 -2.35
CA GLU A 38 3.29 -12.61 -2.93
C GLU A 38 4.06 -11.57 -2.08
N LEU A 39 3.44 -11.07 -1.00
CA LEU A 39 4.01 -10.09 -0.08
C LEU A 39 4.62 -10.79 1.14
N SER A 40 5.46 -10.09 1.91
CA SER A 40 5.95 -10.65 3.17
C SER A 40 4.80 -10.98 4.13
N SER A 41 5.05 -11.90 5.07
CA SER A 41 4.07 -12.26 6.10
C SER A 41 3.59 -11.06 6.92
N LYS A 42 4.44 -10.05 7.10
CA LYS A 42 4.12 -8.79 7.77
C LYS A 42 3.04 -8.03 7.00
N ILE A 43 3.25 -7.79 5.71
CA ILE A 43 2.32 -7.02 4.88
C ILE A 43 1.06 -7.82 4.56
N HIS A 44 1.18 -9.13 4.36
CA HIS A 44 0.05 -10.04 4.24
C HIS A 44 -0.90 -9.88 5.44
N LYS A 45 -0.36 -10.02 6.67
CA LYS A 45 -1.17 -9.89 7.90
C LYS A 45 -1.74 -8.48 8.06
N LEU A 46 -0.94 -7.45 7.77
CA LEU A 46 -1.39 -6.07 7.82
C LEU A 46 -2.59 -5.84 6.89
N LEU A 47 -2.51 -6.32 5.64
CA LEU A 47 -3.61 -6.25 4.70
C LEU A 47 -4.84 -7.01 5.18
N GLY A 48 -4.69 -8.20 5.75
CA GLY A 48 -5.83 -8.98 6.26
C GLY A 48 -6.52 -8.35 7.47
N ASN A 49 -5.76 -7.69 8.35
CA ASN A 49 -6.24 -7.17 9.62
C ASN A 49 -6.69 -5.70 9.57
N THR A 50 -6.28 -4.96 8.54
CA THR A 50 -6.70 -3.55 8.38
C THR A 50 -8.15 -3.51 7.87
N GLU A 51 -8.95 -2.56 8.30
CA GLU A 51 -10.31 -2.39 7.76
C GLU A 51 -10.29 -1.58 6.44
N GLN A 52 -11.30 -1.78 5.59
CA GLN A 52 -11.56 -0.88 4.47
C GLN A 52 -12.46 0.26 4.96
N LEU A 53 -11.93 1.48 5.04
CA LEU A 53 -12.71 2.67 5.35
C LEU A 53 -13.29 3.30 4.08
N HIS A 54 -14.15 4.31 4.27
CA HIS A 54 -14.79 5.07 3.19
C HIS A 54 -13.77 5.71 2.24
N ASP A 55 -12.65 6.19 2.77
CA ASP A 55 -11.59 6.87 2.02
C ASP A 55 -10.42 5.96 1.61
N GLY A 56 -10.40 4.71 2.06
CA GLY A 56 -9.39 3.74 1.66
C GLY A 56 -9.03 2.75 2.77
N ARG A 57 -8.04 1.92 2.47
CA ARG A 57 -7.34 1.08 3.45
C ARG A 57 -6.02 1.75 3.78
N TRP A 58 -5.81 2.05 5.05
CA TRP A 58 -4.67 2.81 5.54
C TRP A 58 -3.63 1.87 6.13
N LEU A 59 -2.50 1.73 5.45
CA LEU A 59 -1.42 0.83 5.84
C LEU A 59 -0.26 1.65 6.42
N TRP A 60 -0.05 1.51 7.72
CA TRP A 60 1.12 2.04 8.41
C TRP A 60 2.23 1.00 8.41
N ILE A 61 3.30 1.27 7.66
CA ILE A 61 4.38 0.32 7.40
C ILE A 61 5.68 0.95 7.87
N ARG A 62 6.24 0.41 8.95
CA ARG A 62 7.59 0.76 9.39
C ARG A 62 8.62 0.02 8.55
N LEU A 63 9.51 0.75 7.88
CA LEU A 63 10.59 0.24 7.03
C LEU A 63 11.85 0.02 7.86
N LEU A 64 12.19 -1.25 8.10
CA LEU A 64 13.41 -1.64 8.82
C LEU A 64 14.33 -2.51 7.96
N THR A 65 13.77 -3.18 6.94
CA THR A 65 14.46 -4.13 6.08
C THR A 65 14.26 -3.81 4.60
N THR A 66 15.10 -4.40 3.75
CA THR A 66 14.92 -4.34 2.29
C THR A 66 13.59 -4.97 1.85
N SER A 67 13.18 -6.07 2.50
CA SER A 67 11.89 -6.71 2.25
C SER A 67 10.71 -5.77 2.49
N ASP A 68 10.75 -4.92 3.53
CA ASP A 68 9.70 -3.93 3.76
C ASP A 68 9.57 -2.96 2.59
N THR A 69 10.73 -2.52 2.07
CA THR A 69 10.80 -1.58 0.94
C THR A 69 10.29 -2.23 -0.34
N ASP A 70 10.59 -3.51 -0.56
CA ASP A 70 10.16 -4.23 -1.76
C ASP A 70 8.64 -4.49 -1.77
N ASP A 71 8.04 -4.78 -0.61
CA ASP A 71 6.58 -4.86 -0.51
C ASP A 71 5.91 -3.50 -0.76
N VAL A 72 6.47 -2.41 -0.21
CA VAL A 72 5.97 -1.05 -0.51
C VAL A 72 6.03 -0.76 -2.01
N LYS A 73 7.12 -1.12 -2.70
CA LYS A 73 7.21 -0.97 -4.16
C LYS A 73 6.13 -1.77 -4.89
N LYS A 74 5.90 -3.04 -4.51
CA LYS A 74 4.83 -3.87 -5.10
C LYS A 74 3.44 -3.22 -4.91
N LEU A 75 3.15 -2.71 -3.71
CA LEU A 75 1.90 -2.00 -3.43
C LEU A 75 1.76 -0.73 -4.29
N LEU A 76 2.84 0.04 -4.46
CA LEU A 76 2.83 1.24 -5.32
C LEU A 76 2.65 0.91 -6.81
N GLN A 77 3.13 -0.25 -7.27
CA GLN A 77 2.98 -0.71 -8.65
C GLN A 77 1.54 -1.09 -9.01
N ILE A 78 0.65 -1.29 -8.03
CA ILE A 78 -0.80 -1.47 -8.25
C ILE A 78 -1.41 -0.24 -8.92
N LYS A 79 -0.80 0.94 -8.76
CA LYS A 79 -1.25 2.19 -9.38
C LYS A 79 -1.39 2.00 -10.88
N ARG A 80 -2.57 2.34 -11.40
CA ARG A 80 -2.84 2.29 -12.85
C ARG A 80 -1.88 3.23 -13.59
N LYS A 81 -1.24 2.73 -14.67
CA LYS A 81 -0.51 3.59 -15.60
C LYS A 81 -1.46 4.66 -16.17
N PRO A 82 -1.03 5.93 -16.27
CA PRO A 82 -1.84 6.95 -16.91
C PRO A 82 -2.26 6.46 -18.31
N LYS A 83 -3.49 6.76 -18.73
CA LYS A 83 -3.90 6.48 -20.11
C LYS A 83 -2.89 7.20 -21.01
N LYS A 84 -2.26 6.47 -21.93
CA LYS A 84 -1.53 7.11 -23.03
C LYS A 84 -2.58 7.84 -23.84
N THR A 85 -2.50 9.17 -23.84
CA THR A 85 -3.24 10.02 -24.76
C THR A 85 -2.55 9.99 -26.11
#